data_AF-A0A857VCQ1-F1
#
_entry.id   AF-A0A857VCQ1-F1
#
_cell.length_a   1.000
_cell.length_b   1.000
_cell.length_c   1.000
_cell.angle_alpha   90.00
_cell.angle_beta   90.00
_cell.angle_gamma   90.00
#
_symmetry.space_group_name_H-M   'P 1'
#
loop_
_entity.id
_entity.type
_entity.pdbx_description
1 polymer ?
#
loop_
_entity_poly.entity_id
_entity_poly.type
_entity_poly.pdbx_seq_one_letter_code
_entity_poly.pdbx_strand_id
1 'polypeptide(L)'
;MARGMHAGIKIYKLDNHNNSVNNEMLVFIASLEISDVYHTLNRYKSAYSSLEETREMRYCCSCLYEASNILEHLNAINKYKNKIENKKDELSQTILNMRNHIRHDICDNIFDDNSENNKKRREKRAKELGIGDRLLVHVGFDVDAIKTGDTELTFSQIEDFLKRSQNTFKQFTEELIQSGRLSTMD
;
A
#
# COMPACT_ATOMS: atom_id res chain seq x y z
N MET A 1 -0.63 26.55 23.62
CA MET A 1 -2.00 26.30 23.10
C MET A 1 -1.86 25.48 21.82
N ALA A 2 -2.11 24.17 21.89
CA ALA A 2 -2.16 23.30 20.72
C ALA A 2 -3.60 22.83 20.57
N ARG A 3 -4.27 23.26 19.48
CA ARG A 3 -5.59 22.77 19.11
C ARG A 3 -5.41 21.41 18.47
N GLY A 4 -5.59 20.34 19.23
CA GLY A 4 -5.84 19.02 18.67
C GLY A 4 -7.19 19.04 17.99
N MET A 5 -7.22 18.98 16.66
CA MET A 5 -8.46 18.72 15.92
C MET A 5 -8.86 17.27 16.19
N HIS A 6 -9.76 17.07 17.16
CA HIS A 6 -10.53 15.84 17.29
C HIS A 6 -11.55 15.79 16.14
N ALA A 7 -11.18 15.16 15.03
CA ALA A 7 -12.17 14.61 14.09
C ALA A 7 -12.71 13.30 14.72
N GLY A 8 -13.55 13.44 15.74
CA GLY A 8 -14.12 12.32 16.48
C GLY A 8 -15.29 11.71 15.70
N ILE A 9 -15.02 10.70 14.86
CA ILE A 9 -16.07 9.84 14.30
C ILE A 9 -16.53 8.89 15.42
N LYS A 10 -17.79 9.00 15.85
CA LYS A 10 -18.42 8.01 16.74
C LYS A 10 -19.14 6.95 15.90
N ILE A 11 -18.62 5.73 15.95
CA ILE A 11 -19.28 4.56 15.37
C ILE A 11 -20.32 4.06 16.39
N TYR A 12 -21.61 4.19 16.09
CA TYR A 12 -22.68 3.70 16.96
C TYR A 12 -23.12 2.30 16.55
N LYS A 13 -23.20 1.40 17.54
CA LYS A 13 -23.79 0.05 17.52
C LYS A 13 -23.52 -0.79 16.25
N LEU A 14 -22.53 -1.68 16.36
CA LEU A 14 -22.39 -2.87 15.54
C LEU A 14 -23.57 -3.81 15.84
N ASP A 15 -24.64 -3.72 15.05
CA ASP A 15 -25.68 -4.74 15.09
C ASP A 15 -25.06 -6.08 14.63
N ASN A 16 -25.18 -7.10 15.48
CA ASN A 16 -24.57 -8.44 15.36
C ASN A 16 -25.11 -9.30 14.19
N HIS A 17 -25.59 -8.67 13.11
CA HIS A 17 -26.15 -9.34 11.95
C HIS A 17 -25.48 -8.87 10.66
N ASN A 18 -24.20 -9.19 10.49
CA ASN A 18 -23.65 -9.79 9.26
C ASN A 18 -22.12 -9.88 9.33
N ASN A 19 -21.57 -10.92 8.72
CA ASN A 19 -20.14 -11.25 8.61
C ASN A 19 -19.34 -10.24 7.73
N SER A 20 -19.79 -8.99 7.60
CA SER A 20 -19.10 -7.94 6.86
C SER A 20 -18.40 -7.00 7.83
N VAL A 21 -17.08 -6.92 7.78
CA VAL A 21 -16.36 -5.75 8.29
C VAL A 21 -17.10 -4.49 7.79
N ASN A 22 -17.69 -3.72 8.73
CA ASN A 22 -18.57 -2.60 8.41
C ASN A 22 -17.87 -1.66 7.43
N ASN A 23 -18.54 -1.33 6.33
CA ASN A 23 -17.94 -0.49 5.29
C ASN A 23 -17.50 0.88 5.84
N GLU A 24 -18.10 1.36 6.93
CA GLU A 24 -17.66 2.54 7.70
C GLU A 24 -16.23 2.38 8.26
N MET A 25 -15.92 1.23 8.84
CA MET A 25 -14.58 0.91 9.38
C MET A 25 -13.54 0.84 8.26
N LEU A 26 -13.93 0.40 7.07
CA LEU A 26 -13.03 0.33 5.91
C LEU A 26 -12.59 1.71 5.45
N VAL A 27 -13.49 2.70 5.44
CA VAL A 27 -13.13 4.07 5.03
C VAL A 27 -12.20 4.72 6.04
N PHE A 28 -12.46 4.51 7.34
CA PHE A 28 -11.58 5.02 8.40
C PHE A 28 -10.18 4.43 8.28
N ILE A 29 -10.08 3.10 8.17
CA ILE A 29 -8.78 2.42 8.00
C ILE A 29 -8.10 2.91 6.73
N ALA A 30 -8.82 2.97 5.59
CA ALA A 30 -8.22 3.42 4.34
C ALA A 30 -7.68 4.85 4.41
N SER A 31 -8.30 5.73 5.19
CA SER A 31 -7.81 7.10 5.43
C SER A 31 -6.51 7.11 6.23
N LEU A 32 -6.38 6.22 7.24
CA LEU A 32 -5.12 6.03 7.96
C LEU A 32 -4.03 5.50 7.03
N GLU A 33 -4.33 4.48 6.23
CA GLU A 33 -3.40 3.91 5.26
C GLU A 33 -2.90 4.97 4.26
N ILE A 34 -3.77 5.86 3.77
CA ILE A 34 -3.39 6.96 2.89
C ILE A 34 -2.41 7.92 3.59
N SER A 35 -2.68 8.28 4.85
CA SER A 35 -1.77 9.11 5.64
C SER A 35 -0.41 8.44 5.82
N ASP A 36 -0.41 7.14 6.12
CA ASP A 36 0.80 6.36 6.30
C ASP A 36 1.62 6.25 5.02
N VAL A 37 1.01 6.17 3.83
CA VAL A 37 1.75 6.24 2.56
C VAL A 37 2.52 7.55 2.45
N TYR A 38 1.90 8.70 2.73
CA TYR A 38 2.60 10.00 2.65
C TYR A 38 3.76 10.11 3.65
N HIS A 39 3.56 9.64 4.88
CA HIS A 39 4.63 9.61 5.87
C HIS A 39 5.78 8.69 5.45
N THR A 40 5.46 7.52 4.93
CA THR A 40 6.43 6.51 4.51
C THR A 40 7.20 6.96 3.26
N LEU A 41 6.55 7.66 2.32
CA LEU A 41 7.21 8.31 1.19
C LEU A 41 8.26 9.34 1.63
N ASN A 42 7.95 10.16 2.64
CA ASN A 42 8.91 11.13 3.18
C ASN A 42 10.11 10.45 3.87
N ARG A 43 9.88 9.35 4.58
CA ARG A 43 10.96 8.56 5.18
C ARG A 43 11.82 7.89 4.12
N TYR A 44 11.21 7.34 3.06
CA TYR A 44 11.92 6.79 1.91
C TYR A 44 12.81 7.85 1.26
N LYS A 45 12.26 9.03 0.94
CA LYS A 45 13.04 10.13 0.32
C LYS A 45 14.23 10.53 1.20
N SER A 46 14.01 10.64 2.52
CA SER A 46 15.09 10.93 3.47
C SER A 46 16.17 9.84 3.47
N ALA A 47 15.77 8.57 3.50
CA ALA A 47 16.69 7.43 3.46
C ALA A 47 17.48 7.38 2.15
N TYR A 48 16.83 7.67 1.03
CA TYR A 48 17.45 7.71 -0.29
C TYR A 48 18.50 8.82 -0.38
N SER A 49 18.19 10.04 0.08
CA SER A 49 19.17 11.12 0.14
C SER A 49 20.40 10.73 0.96
N SER A 50 20.20 10.12 2.14
CA SER A 50 21.33 9.63 2.95
C SER A 50 22.10 8.50 2.27
N LEU A 51 21.43 7.63 1.51
CA LEU A 51 22.10 6.58 0.73
C LEU A 51 22.96 7.17 -0.38
N GLU A 52 22.47 8.18 -1.10
CA GLU A 52 23.22 8.87 -2.16
C GLU A 52 24.45 9.59 -1.62
N GLU A 53 24.33 10.23 -0.46
CA GLU A 53 25.42 10.95 0.20
C GLU A 53 26.50 10.02 0.77
N THR A 54 26.09 8.95 1.45
CA THR A 54 27.01 8.14 2.28
C THR A 54 27.38 6.80 1.68
N ARG A 55 26.55 6.26 0.78
CA ARG A 55 26.65 4.89 0.24
C ARG A 55 26.65 3.80 1.30
N GLU A 56 26.15 4.09 2.50
CA GLU A 56 26.13 3.13 3.61
C GLU A 56 24.99 2.11 3.48
N MET A 57 25.30 0.85 3.74
CA MET A 57 24.35 -0.27 3.64
C MET A 57 23.09 -0.07 4.51
N ARG A 58 23.20 0.60 5.66
CA ARG A 58 22.04 0.86 6.52
C ARG A 58 20.95 1.66 5.81
N TYR A 59 21.32 2.62 4.96
CA TYR A 59 20.36 3.44 4.23
C TYR A 59 19.76 2.68 3.03
N CYS A 60 20.51 1.74 2.44
CA CYS A 60 19.96 0.78 1.49
C CYS A 60 18.86 -0.08 2.15
N CYS A 61 19.13 -0.62 3.35
CA CYS A 61 18.13 -1.36 4.12
C CYS A 61 16.91 -0.48 4.47
N SER A 62 17.12 0.78 4.86
CA SER A 62 16.03 1.72 5.12
C SER A 62 15.18 1.98 3.87
N CYS A 63 15.80 2.20 2.71
CA CYS A 63 15.04 2.39 1.46
C CYS A 63 14.21 1.14 1.12
N LEU A 64 14.78 -0.06 1.28
CA LEU A 64 14.07 -1.32 1.04
C LEU A 64 12.88 -1.49 2.01
N TYR A 65 13.10 -1.19 3.29
CA TYR A 65 12.08 -1.25 4.33
C TYR A 65 10.91 -0.29 4.05
N GLU A 66 11.21 0.97 3.75
CA GLU A 66 10.18 1.96 3.46
C GLU A 66 9.45 1.66 2.14
N ALA A 67 10.15 1.17 1.11
CA ALA A 67 9.51 0.70 -0.13
C ALA A 67 8.52 -0.45 0.13
N SER A 68 8.92 -1.42 0.97
CA SER A 68 8.03 -2.51 1.40
C SER A 68 6.77 -1.98 2.11
N ASN A 69 6.94 -1.02 3.03
CA ASN A 69 5.81 -0.41 3.75
C ASN A 69 4.87 0.35 2.82
N ILE A 70 5.42 1.17 1.91
CA ILE A 70 4.62 1.91 0.90
C ILE A 70 3.73 0.92 0.13
N LEU A 71 4.30 -0.17 -0.37
CA LEU A 71 3.57 -1.16 -1.16
C LEU A 71 2.53 -1.93 -0.34
N GLU A 72 2.74 -2.14 0.97
CA GLU A 72 1.75 -2.76 1.85
C GLU A 72 0.53 -1.85 2.03
N HIS A 73 0.77 -0.58 2.38
CA HIS A 73 -0.28 0.42 2.55
C HIS A 73 -1.06 0.64 1.24
N LEU A 74 -0.37 0.77 0.11
CA LEU A 74 -1.00 0.87 -1.21
C LEU A 74 -1.87 -0.34 -1.54
N ASN A 75 -1.39 -1.55 -1.22
CA ASN A 75 -2.18 -2.75 -1.42
C ASN A 75 -3.41 -2.79 -0.50
N ALA A 76 -3.33 -2.30 0.74
CA ALA A 76 -4.46 -2.22 1.66
C ALA A 76 -5.53 -1.26 1.11
N ILE A 77 -5.13 -0.05 0.73
CA ILE A 77 -5.99 0.95 0.07
C ILE A 77 -6.68 0.35 -1.15
N ASN A 78 -5.91 -0.34 -2.01
CA ASN A 78 -6.44 -0.96 -3.21
C ASN A 78 -7.50 -2.04 -2.91
N LYS A 79 -7.31 -2.87 -1.87
CA LYS A 79 -8.31 -3.84 -1.43
C LYS A 79 -9.61 -3.17 -1.00
N TYR A 80 -9.53 -2.07 -0.25
CA TYR A 80 -10.71 -1.34 0.22
C TYR A 80 -11.43 -0.63 -0.92
N LYS A 81 -10.68 0.09 -1.77
CA LYS A 81 -11.21 0.75 -2.96
C LYS A 81 -11.92 -0.23 -3.88
N ASN A 82 -11.29 -1.37 -4.20
CA ASN A 82 -11.88 -2.37 -5.09
C ASN A 82 -13.15 -3.00 -4.51
N LYS A 83 -13.24 -3.13 -3.17
CA LYS A 83 -14.45 -3.61 -2.50
C LYS A 83 -15.60 -2.60 -2.59
N ILE A 84 -15.31 -1.30 -2.53
CA ILE A 84 -16.31 -0.23 -2.65
C ILE A 84 -16.77 -0.06 -4.10
N GLU A 85 -15.84 0.02 -5.05
CA GLU A 85 -16.15 0.26 -6.47
C GLU A 85 -16.59 -1.00 -7.22
N ASN A 86 -16.40 -2.19 -6.63
CA ASN A 86 -16.58 -3.47 -7.29
C ASN A 86 -15.80 -3.58 -8.63
N LYS A 87 -14.63 -2.91 -8.70
CA LYS A 87 -13.75 -2.84 -9.87
C LYS A 87 -12.30 -2.90 -9.40
N LYS A 88 -11.40 -3.44 -10.23
CA LYS A 88 -9.95 -3.41 -9.97
C LYS A 88 -9.33 -2.13 -10.52
N ASP A 89 -8.50 -1.48 -9.70
CA ASP A 89 -7.61 -0.41 -10.16
C ASP A 89 -6.53 -0.94 -11.12
N GLU A 90 -6.09 -0.12 -12.07
CA GLU A 90 -5.05 -0.46 -13.05
C GLU A 90 -3.70 -0.79 -12.40
N LEU A 91 -3.37 -0.16 -11.28
CA LEU A 91 -2.13 -0.41 -10.53
C LEU A 91 -2.22 -1.63 -9.61
N SER A 92 -3.41 -2.25 -9.49
CA SER A 92 -3.66 -3.34 -8.54
C SER A 92 -2.65 -4.47 -8.64
N GLN A 93 -2.39 -4.92 -9.87
CA GLN A 93 -1.52 -6.07 -10.10
C GLN A 93 -0.06 -5.68 -9.92
N THR A 94 0.34 -4.49 -10.39
CA THR A 94 1.69 -3.94 -10.22
C THR A 94 2.06 -3.83 -8.75
N ILE A 95 1.24 -3.16 -7.94
CA ILE A 95 1.46 -3.01 -6.49
C ILE A 95 1.57 -4.39 -5.82
N LEU A 96 0.65 -5.31 -6.13
CA LEU A 96 0.65 -6.65 -5.53
C LEU A 96 1.92 -7.44 -5.87
N ASN A 97 2.38 -7.36 -7.12
CA ASN A 97 3.56 -8.07 -7.60
C ASN A 97 4.84 -7.54 -6.97
N MET A 98 5.03 -6.20 -7.00
CA MET A 98 6.19 -5.55 -6.38
C MET A 98 6.25 -5.85 -4.88
N ARG A 99 5.13 -5.70 -4.18
CA ARG A 99 5.01 -6.01 -2.75
C ARG A 99 5.42 -7.44 -2.43
N ASN A 100 4.87 -8.39 -3.18
CA ASN A 100 5.15 -9.81 -2.95
C ASN A 100 6.57 -10.19 -3.29
N HIS A 101 7.20 -9.53 -4.26
CA HIS A 101 8.60 -9.77 -4.58
C HIS A 101 9.50 -9.22 -3.45
N ILE A 102 9.31 -7.95 -3.06
CA ILE A 102 10.08 -7.35 -1.98
C ILE A 102 9.88 -8.12 -0.65
N ARG A 103 8.66 -8.51 -0.30
CA ARG A 103 8.41 -9.35 0.90
C ARG A 103 9.05 -10.73 0.80
N HIS A 104 8.94 -11.39 -0.35
CA HIS A 104 9.55 -12.70 -0.53
C HIS A 104 11.07 -12.62 -0.35
N ASP A 105 11.69 -11.56 -0.84
CA ASP A 105 13.15 -11.43 -0.76
C ASP A 105 13.63 -10.91 0.61
N ILE A 106 12.81 -10.11 1.33
CA ILE A 106 13.08 -9.71 2.72
C ILE A 106 12.81 -10.84 3.72
N CYS A 107 11.76 -11.65 3.52
CA CYS A 107 11.23 -12.57 4.54
C CYS A 107 11.28 -14.06 4.17
N ASP A 108 11.19 -14.48 2.90
CA ASP A 108 10.78 -15.84 2.54
C ASP A 108 11.92 -16.82 2.18
N ASN A 109 13.18 -16.49 2.43
CA ASN A 109 14.22 -17.54 2.51
C ASN A 109 14.16 -18.39 3.79
N ILE A 110 13.17 -18.17 4.67
CA ILE A 110 13.09 -18.85 5.98
C ILE A 110 12.01 -19.95 6.02
N PHE A 111 10.94 -19.88 5.20
CA PHE A 111 9.77 -20.76 5.38
C PHE A 111 9.12 -21.31 4.10
N ASP A 112 9.76 -21.21 2.93
CA ASP A 112 9.05 -21.48 1.68
C ASP A 112 8.70 -22.97 1.48
N ASP A 113 7.40 -23.24 1.35
CA ASP A 113 6.81 -24.50 0.92
C ASP A 113 7.06 -24.68 -0.59
N ASN A 114 7.85 -25.70 -0.94
CA ASN A 114 8.27 -26.04 -2.31
C ASN A 114 7.16 -26.64 -3.19
N SER A 115 5.89 -26.43 -2.83
CA SER A 115 4.76 -26.90 -3.63
C SER A 115 4.75 -26.30 -5.05
N GLU A 116 4.33 -27.12 -6.03
CA GLU A 116 4.29 -26.79 -7.46
C GLU A 116 3.51 -25.49 -7.74
N ASN A 117 2.48 -25.21 -6.95
CA ASN A 117 1.65 -24.01 -7.07
C ASN A 117 2.39 -22.73 -6.65
N ASN A 118 3.18 -22.78 -5.58
CA ASN A 118 4.00 -21.65 -5.15
C ASN A 118 5.12 -21.38 -6.16
N LYS A 119 5.73 -22.43 -6.71
CA LYS A 119 6.71 -22.30 -7.80
C LYS A 119 6.15 -21.57 -9.02
N LYS A 120 4.98 -22.00 -9.53
CA LYS A 120 4.31 -21.34 -10.67
C LYS A 120 3.95 -19.88 -10.40
N ARG A 121 3.52 -19.56 -9.17
CA ARG A 121 3.22 -18.17 -8.77
C ARG A 121 4.48 -17.29 -8.76
N ARG A 122 5.60 -17.81 -8.26
CA ARG A 122 6.91 -17.12 -8.27
C ARG A 122 7.40 -16.87 -9.69
N GLU A 123 7.37 -17.89 -10.55
CA GLU A 123 7.77 -17.79 -11.96
C GLU A 123 6.93 -16.76 -12.73
N LYS A 124 5.61 -16.77 -12.54
CA LYS A 124 4.71 -15.78 -13.15
C LYS A 124 5.05 -14.36 -12.70
N ARG A 125 5.25 -14.15 -11.40
CA ARG A 125 5.60 -12.83 -10.83
C ARG A 125 6.95 -12.33 -11.35
N ALA A 126 7.97 -13.19 -11.38
CA ALA A 126 9.29 -12.84 -11.90
C ALA A 126 9.21 -12.40 -13.37
N LYS A 127 8.43 -13.12 -14.19
CA LYS A 127 8.17 -12.74 -15.58
C LYS A 127 7.43 -11.42 -15.72
N GLU A 128 6.40 -11.18 -14.90
CA GLU A 128 5.65 -9.92 -14.89
C GLU A 128 6.52 -8.72 -14.47
N LEU A 129 7.55 -8.96 -13.64
CA LEU A 129 8.50 -7.96 -13.19
C LEU A 129 9.76 -7.86 -14.09
N GLY A 130 9.92 -8.71 -15.11
CA GLY A 130 11.14 -8.73 -15.95
C GLY A 130 12.40 -9.22 -15.22
N ILE A 131 12.27 -9.99 -14.15
CA ILE A 131 13.39 -10.40 -13.31
C ILE A 131 14.02 -11.68 -13.84
N GLY A 132 15.34 -11.66 -14.03
CA GLY A 132 16.12 -12.84 -14.35
C GLY A 132 16.00 -13.91 -13.26
N ASP A 133 15.83 -15.16 -13.67
CA ASP A 133 15.65 -16.37 -12.87
C ASP A 133 16.78 -16.70 -11.86
N ARG A 134 17.86 -15.90 -11.86
CA ARG A 134 19.05 -16.06 -11.00
C ARG A 134 19.29 -14.92 -10.02
N LEU A 135 18.45 -13.87 -10.01
CA LEU A 135 18.67 -12.67 -9.17
C LEU A 135 17.67 -12.63 -8.02
N LEU A 136 18.19 -12.66 -6.79
CA LEU A 136 17.39 -12.64 -5.55
C LEU A 136 16.92 -11.23 -5.15
N VAL A 137 17.48 -10.16 -5.72
CA VAL A 137 17.04 -8.77 -5.47
C VAL A 137 17.34 -7.93 -6.71
N HIS A 138 16.32 -7.50 -7.44
CA HIS A 138 16.47 -6.46 -8.48
C HIS A 138 15.66 -5.22 -8.09
N VAL A 139 15.87 -4.73 -6.87
CA VAL A 139 15.23 -3.51 -6.37
C VAL A 139 16.17 -2.33 -6.64
N GLY A 140 15.74 -1.42 -7.49
CA GLY A 140 16.43 -0.15 -7.72
C GLY A 140 15.84 0.93 -6.82
N PHE A 141 16.70 1.74 -6.20
CA PHE A 141 16.26 2.93 -5.49
C PHE A 141 16.38 4.14 -6.39
N ASP A 142 15.28 4.86 -6.54
CA ASP A 142 15.20 6.12 -7.27
C ASP A 142 14.58 7.18 -6.35
N VAL A 143 14.91 8.45 -6.60
CA VAL A 143 14.37 9.59 -5.84
C VAL A 143 12.87 9.77 -6.09
N ASP A 144 12.40 9.36 -7.27
CA ASP A 144 11.03 9.60 -7.73
C ASP A 144 10.24 8.31 -7.99
N ALA A 145 10.81 7.14 -7.71
CA ALA A 145 10.16 5.87 -7.97
C ALA A 145 10.66 4.70 -7.11
N ILE A 146 9.83 3.66 -7.02
CA ILE A 146 10.21 2.33 -6.54
C ILE A 146 10.42 1.45 -7.78
N LYS A 147 11.61 0.87 -7.93
CA LYS A 147 11.94 -0.02 -9.07
C LYS A 147 12.08 -1.46 -8.60
N THR A 148 11.51 -2.38 -9.37
CA THR A 148 11.58 -3.82 -9.10
C THR A 148 11.63 -4.58 -10.43
N GLY A 149 12.79 -5.18 -10.72
CA GLY A 149 13.05 -5.74 -12.05
C GLY A 149 13.08 -4.63 -13.11
N ASP A 150 12.30 -4.82 -14.17
CA ASP A 150 12.04 -3.83 -15.22
C ASP A 150 10.79 -2.98 -14.92
N THR A 151 10.11 -3.23 -13.79
CA THR A 151 8.90 -2.51 -13.40
C THR A 151 9.23 -1.31 -12.52
N GLU A 152 8.58 -0.20 -12.80
CA GLU A 152 8.71 1.05 -12.06
C GLU A 152 7.33 1.53 -11.61
N LEU A 153 7.24 1.92 -10.33
CA LEU A 153 6.08 2.61 -9.77
C LEU A 153 6.52 4.00 -9.33
N THR A 154 6.13 5.02 -10.08
CA THR A 154 6.56 6.40 -9.82
C THR A 154 5.74 7.03 -8.70
N PHE A 155 6.32 8.01 -8.02
CA PHE A 155 5.62 8.75 -6.97
C PHE A 155 4.43 9.55 -7.50
N SER A 156 4.50 10.03 -8.74
CA SER A 156 3.35 10.66 -9.39
C SER A 156 2.20 9.66 -9.59
N GLN A 157 2.47 8.42 -10.01
CA GLN A 157 1.45 7.38 -10.11
C GLN A 157 0.85 7.03 -8.75
N ILE A 158 1.68 7.02 -7.70
CA ILE A 158 1.23 6.80 -6.33
C ILE A 158 0.31 7.95 -5.88
N GLU A 159 0.72 9.21 -6.06
CA GLU A 159 -0.08 10.38 -5.71
C GLU A 159 -1.42 10.42 -6.44
N ASP A 160 -1.44 10.12 -7.74
CA ASP A 160 -2.67 10.01 -8.52
C ASP A 160 -3.57 8.89 -8.02
N PHE A 161 -3.00 7.73 -7.67
CA PHE A 161 -3.74 6.64 -7.05
C PHE A 161 -4.34 7.03 -5.70
N LEU A 162 -3.56 7.70 -4.84
CA LEU A 162 -4.04 8.18 -3.53
C LEU A 162 -5.17 9.18 -3.70
N LYS A 163 -5.03 10.16 -4.61
CA LYS A 163 -6.06 11.16 -4.90
C LYS A 163 -7.36 10.54 -5.39
N ARG A 164 -7.27 9.59 -6.34
CA ARG A 164 -8.45 8.83 -6.82
C ARG A 164 -9.09 8.06 -5.66
N SER A 165 -8.29 7.39 -4.83
CA SER A 165 -8.78 6.62 -3.68
C SER A 165 -9.46 7.51 -2.65
N GLN A 166 -8.89 8.67 -2.33
CA GLN A 166 -9.47 9.67 -1.44
C GLN A 166 -10.84 10.14 -1.94
N ASN A 167 -10.98 10.41 -3.23
CA ASN A 167 -12.26 10.81 -3.82
C ASN A 167 -13.31 9.70 -3.68
N THR A 168 -12.94 8.45 -3.98
CA THR A 168 -13.83 7.29 -3.81
C THR A 168 -14.28 7.15 -2.36
N PHE A 169 -13.36 7.21 -1.39
CA PHE A 169 -13.70 7.08 0.03
C PHE A 169 -14.53 8.25 0.55
N LYS A 170 -14.27 9.47 0.06
CA LYS A 170 -15.06 10.66 0.40
C LYS A 170 -16.50 10.50 -0.09
N GLN A 171 -16.69 10.16 -1.37
CA GLN A 171 -18.02 9.95 -1.93
C GLN A 171 -18.78 8.86 -1.15
N PHE A 172 -18.13 7.75 -0.87
CA PHE A 172 -18.74 6.66 -0.13
C PHE A 172 -19.08 7.06 1.33
N THR A 173 -18.27 7.91 1.96
CA THR A 173 -18.58 8.47 3.29
C THR A 173 -19.82 9.37 3.23
N GLU A 174 -19.94 10.22 2.22
CA GLU A 174 -21.11 11.09 2.02
C GLU A 174 -22.39 10.26 1.83
N GLU A 175 -22.33 9.17 1.07
CA GLU A 175 -23.44 8.22 0.90
C GLU A 175 -23.83 7.54 2.22
N LEU A 176 -22.86 7.18 3.06
CA LEU A 176 -23.10 6.62 4.40
C LEU A 176 -23.77 7.65 5.33
N ILE A 177 -23.36 8.93 5.25
CA ILE A 177 -23.98 10.01 6.03
C ILE A 177 -25.42 10.25 5.58
N GLN A 178 -25.65 10.36 4.27
CA GLN A 178 -26.99 10.58 3.71
C GLN A 178 -27.96 9.43 4.03
N SER A 179 -27.46 8.19 4.09
CA SER A 179 -28.25 7.02 4.47
C SER A 179 -28.43 6.84 5.98
N GLY A 180 -27.91 7.76 6.80
CA GLY A 180 -28.01 7.72 8.26
C GLY A 180 -27.17 6.61 8.91
N ARG A 181 -26.25 6.00 8.14
CA ARG A 181 -25.35 4.93 8.60
C ARG A 181 -24.08 5.46 9.27
N LEU A 182 -23.75 6.73 9.01
CA LEU A 182 -22.65 7.44 9.65
C LEU A 182 -23.13 8.83 10.06
N SER A 183 -22.62 9.35 11.18
CA SER A 183 -22.85 10.73 11.61
C SER A 183 -21.52 11.40 11.91
N THR A 184 -21.40 12.67 11.51
CA THR A 184 -20.30 13.54 11.90
C THR A 184 -20.71 14.27 13.18
N MET A 185 -19.81 14.36 14.17
CA MET A 185 -20.04 15.25 15.32
C MET A 185 -19.71 16.68 14.91
N ASP A 186 -20.61 17.62 15.22
CA ASP A 186 -20.38 19.06 15.11
C ASP A 186 -19.29 19.55 16.08
#